data_AF-A0A2Z2IY51-F1
#
_entry.id   AF-A0A2Z2IY51-F1
#
_cell.length_a   1.000
_cell.length_b   1.000
_cell.length_c   1.000
_cell.angle_alpha   90.00
_cell.angle_beta   90.00
_cell.angle_gamma   90.00
#
_symmetry.space_group_name_H-M   'P 1'
#
loop_
_entity.id
_entity.type
_entity.pdbx_description
1 polymer ?
#
loop_
_entity_poly.entity_id
_entity_poly.type
_entity_poly.pdbx_seq_one_letter_code
_entity_poly.pdbx_strand_id
1 'polypeptide(L)'
;MVSKSKFRIPRSTGFGAGLLALILVVYSAVGAVWGMWRPTLTGREVEDGGYAIENVADVQFSSFIVFAVLMGFMGLCFGLFSYMRGATFRGVGQLLWCGVACLAGAAAFYVVGGVTAHSAPEDPGQVVQFVPKFAPGIAWVVSPFMAMFAYWSAAFVDVPSVD
;
A
#
# COMPACT_ATOMS: atom_id res chain seq x y z
N MET A 1 -50.35 -6.09 3.71
CA MET A 1 -48.96 -6.62 3.74
C MET A 1 -48.09 -5.71 2.89
N VAL A 2 -47.24 -4.88 3.50
CA VAL A 2 -46.32 -3.99 2.77
C VAL A 2 -45.12 -4.82 2.32
N SER A 3 -44.99 -5.06 1.01
CA SER A 3 -43.82 -5.69 0.42
C SER A 3 -42.61 -4.78 0.65
N LYS A 4 -41.74 -5.13 1.62
CA LYS A 4 -40.44 -4.49 1.77
C LYS A 4 -39.62 -4.83 0.53
N SER A 5 -39.51 -3.87 -0.40
CA SER A 5 -38.53 -3.90 -1.48
C SER A 5 -37.16 -4.21 -0.86
N LYS A 6 -36.68 -5.45 -1.04
CA LYS A 6 -35.34 -5.85 -0.60
C LYS A 6 -34.34 -5.05 -1.42
N PHE A 7 -33.71 -4.06 -0.80
CA PHE A 7 -32.60 -3.34 -1.39
C PHE A 7 -31.49 -4.35 -1.72
N ARG A 8 -31.42 -4.77 -2.98
CA ARG A 8 -30.40 -5.69 -3.48
C ARG A 8 -29.28 -4.85 -4.06
N ILE A 9 -28.14 -4.84 -3.39
CA ILE A 9 -26.93 -4.19 -3.90
C ILE A 9 -26.57 -4.86 -5.24
N PRO A 10 -26.32 -4.08 -6.32
CA PRO A 10 -25.86 -4.63 -7.59
C PRO A 10 -24.58 -5.43 -7.39
N ARG A 11 -24.48 -6.61 -8.02
CA ARG A 11 -23.36 -7.55 -7.82
C ARG A 11 -22.00 -6.93 -8.20
N SER A 12 -21.98 -6.02 -9.18
CA SER A 12 -20.79 -5.25 -9.57
C SER A 12 -20.29 -4.34 -8.45
N THR A 13 -21.19 -3.60 -7.80
CA THR A 13 -20.86 -2.73 -6.66
C THR A 13 -20.37 -3.57 -5.46
N GLY A 14 -21.01 -4.71 -5.20
CA GLY A 14 -20.57 -5.62 -4.14
C GLY A 14 -19.18 -6.20 -4.37
N PHE A 15 -18.85 -6.58 -5.61
CA PHE A 15 -17.51 -7.07 -5.97
C PHE A 15 -16.44 -5.99 -5.83
N GLY A 16 -16.69 -4.78 -6.36
CA GLY A 16 -15.76 -3.66 -6.25
C GLY A 16 -15.48 -3.26 -4.80
N ALA A 17 -16.53 -3.19 -3.97
CA ALA A 17 -16.40 -2.90 -2.54
C ALA A 17 -15.65 -4.02 -1.78
N GLY A 18 -15.91 -5.29 -2.12
CA GLY A 18 -15.17 -6.42 -1.54
C GLY A 18 -13.69 -6.41 -1.90
N LEU A 19 -13.35 -6.07 -3.15
CA LEU A 19 -11.96 -5.92 -3.58
C LEU A 19 -11.26 -4.78 -2.84
N LEU A 20 -11.93 -3.63 -2.69
CA LEU A 20 -11.41 -2.50 -1.92
C LEU A 20 -11.17 -2.89 -0.46
N ALA A 21 -12.14 -3.53 0.20
CA ALA A 21 -12.00 -3.97 1.58
C ALA A 21 -10.82 -4.94 1.76
N LEU A 22 -10.67 -5.90 0.84
CA LEU A 22 -9.54 -6.83 0.84
C LEU A 22 -8.21 -6.10 0.70
N ILE A 23 -8.10 -5.16 -0.25
CA ILE A 23 -6.90 -4.35 -0.45
C ILE A 23 -6.56 -3.58 0.82
N LEU A 24 -7.52 -2.88 1.41
CA LEU A 24 -7.29 -2.09 2.62
C LEU A 24 -6.76 -2.96 3.77
N VAL A 25 -7.34 -4.13 4.00
CA VAL A 25 -6.90 -5.06 5.05
C VAL A 25 -5.49 -5.58 4.78
N VAL A 26 -5.23 -6.07 3.57
CA VAL A 26 -3.93 -6.67 3.23
C VAL A 26 -2.81 -5.62 3.26
N TYR A 27 -3.04 -4.43 2.69
CA TYR A 27 -2.07 -3.33 2.73
C TYR A 27 -1.83 -2.81 4.14
N SER A 28 -2.86 -2.73 4.97
CA SER A 28 -2.69 -2.34 6.38
C SER A 28 -1.84 -3.36 7.14
N ALA A 29 -2.10 -4.66 6.94
CA ALA A 29 -1.35 -5.72 7.61
C ALA A 29 0.13 -5.72 7.20
N VAL A 30 0.42 -5.65 5.89
CA VAL A 30 1.81 -5.59 5.42
C VAL A 30 2.47 -4.27 5.84
N GLY A 31 1.75 -3.15 5.80
CA GLY A 31 2.23 -1.85 6.28
C GLY A 31 2.60 -1.88 7.76
N ALA A 32 1.77 -2.49 8.60
CA ALA A 32 2.06 -2.68 10.03
C ALA A 32 3.37 -3.43 10.26
N VAL A 33 3.54 -4.57 9.59
CA VAL A 33 4.74 -5.41 9.67
C VAL A 33 5.97 -4.64 9.18
N TRP A 34 5.85 -3.92 8.06
CA TRP A 34 6.93 -3.10 7.53
C TRP A 34 7.33 -1.97 8.49
N GLY A 35 6.36 -1.29 9.11
CA GLY A 35 6.61 -0.24 10.10
C GLY A 35 7.40 -0.74 11.31
N MET A 36 7.06 -1.95 11.80
CA MET A 36 7.78 -2.59 12.91
C MET A 36 9.21 -3.00 12.53
N TRP A 37 9.45 -3.31 11.26
CA TRP A 37 10.75 -3.75 10.76
C TRP A 37 11.68 -2.59 10.35
N ARG A 38 11.19 -1.34 10.27
CA ARG A 38 12.01 -0.21 9.81
C ARG A 38 13.19 0.06 10.75
N PRO A 39 14.42 0.19 10.20
CA PRO A 39 15.58 0.57 11.00
C PRO A 39 15.37 1.95 11.65
N THR A 40 15.79 2.07 12.91
CA THR A 40 15.78 3.34 13.65
C THR A 40 17.09 4.10 13.41
N LEU A 41 17.00 5.43 13.42
CA LEU A 41 18.19 6.28 13.53
C LEU A 41 18.52 6.50 14.99
N THR A 42 19.81 6.44 15.32
CA THR A 42 20.36 6.85 16.63
C THR A 42 20.89 8.28 16.54
N GLY A 43 20.33 9.19 17.32
CA GLY A 43 20.90 10.51 17.59
C GLY A 43 21.61 10.53 18.94
N ARG A 44 22.79 11.18 19.03
CA ARG A 44 23.48 11.45 20.31
C ARG A 44 23.45 12.94 20.61
N GLU A 45 23.24 13.29 21.86
CA GLU A 45 23.31 14.67 22.34
C GLU A 45 24.73 15.24 22.16
N VAL A 46 24.81 16.48 21.69
CA VAL A 46 26.04 17.27 21.51
C VAL A 46 26.04 18.38 22.57
N GLU A 47 27.22 18.72 23.08
CA GLU A 47 27.43 19.69 24.19
C GLU A 47 26.78 21.08 24.01
N ASP A 48 26.32 21.42 22.80
CA ASP A 48 25.66 22.70 22.48
C ASP A 48 24.11 22.59 22.34
N GLY A 49 23.50 21.55 22.91
CA GLY A 49 22.05 21.36 22.95
C GLY A 49 21.40 20.84 21.66
N GLY A 50 22.20 20.29 20.74
CA GLY A 50 21.74 19.65 19.50
C GLY A 50 21.94 18.12 19.51
N TYR A 51 21.31 17.41 18.58
CA TYR A 51 21.55 15.97 18.38
C TYR A 51 22.33 15.72 17.08
N ALA A 52 23.48 15.04 17.17
CA ALA A 52 24.19 14.53 16.00
C ALA A 52 23.49 13.25 15.52
N ILE A 53 22.94 13.29 14.31
CA ILE A 53 22.24 12.14 13.70
C ILE A 53 23.17 11.49 12.66
N GLU A 54 23.62 10.28 12.94
CA GLU A 54 24.39 9.49 11.99
C GLU A 54 23.45 8.72 11.04
N ASN A 55 23.86 8.51 9.78
CA ASN A 55 23.20 7.60 8.82
C ASN A 55 21.75 7.93 8.37
N VAL A 56 21.32 9.20 8.43
CA VAL A 56 19.97 9.62 7.99
C VAL A 56 19.67 9.24 6.54
N ALA A 57 20.61 9.48 5.62
CA ALA A 57 20.39 9.31 4.19
C ALA A 57 20.17 7.82 3.81
N ASP A 58 20.92 6.90 4.42
CA ASP A 58 20.89 5.48 4.07
C ASP A 58 19.57 4.81 4.52
N VAL A 59 19.09 5.12 5.73
CA VAL A 59 17.83 4.58 6.25
C VAL A 59 16.62 5.10 5.48
N GLN A 60 16.63 6.37 5.06
CA GLN A 60 15.56 6.93 4.24
C GLN A 60 15.53 6.31 2.83
N PHE A 61 16.70 6.12 2.20
CA PHE A 61 16.80 5.46 0.90
C PHE A 61 16.38 4.00 0.95
N SER A 62 16.86 3.25 1.95
CA SER A 62 16.48 1.85 2.14
C SER A 62 14.98 1.70 2.40
N SER A 63 14.40 2.57 3.24
CA SER A 63 12.96 2.60 3.48
C SER A 63 12.17 2.90 2.19
N PHE A 64 12.66 3.81 1.35
CA PHE A 64 12.04 4.10 0.05
C PHE A 64 12.04 2.88 -0.88
N ILE A 65 13.18 2.20 -1.01
CA ILE A 65 13.33 1.05 -1.90
C ILE A 65 12.41 -0.09 -1.44
N VAL A 66 12.45 -0.42 -0.15
CA VAL A 66 11.60 -1.49 0.40
C VAL A 66 10.12 -1.14 0.23
N PHE A 67 9.74 0.12 0.48
CA PHE A 67 8.39 0.60 0.22
C PHE A 67 8.00 0.39 -1.25
N ALA A 68 8.78 0.92 -2.19
CA ALA A 68 8.48 0.82 -3.62
C ALA A 68 8.37 -0.64 -4.10
N VAL A 69 9.24 -1.52 -3.64
CA VAL A 69 9.21 -2.96 -3.97
C VAL A 69 7.95 -3.63 -3.43
N LEU A 70 7.60 -3.40 -2.15
CA LEU A 70 6.38 -3.96 -1.57
C LEU A 70 5.15 -3.44 -2.30
N MET A 71 5.07 -2.14 -2.55
CA MET A 71 3.97 -1.52 -3.29
C MET A 71 3.83 -2.13 -4.69
N GLY A 72 4.94 -2.29 -5.42
CA GLY A 72 4.93 -2.86 -6.76
C GLY A 72 4.46 -4.32 -6.77
N PHE A 73 4.98 -5.13 -5.85
CA PHE A 73 4.60 -6.53 -5.71
C PHE A 73 3.12 -6.70 -5.33
N MET A 74 2.65 -5.94 -4.35
CA MET A 74 1.25 -5.99 -3.93
C MET A 74 0.32 -5.52 -5.03
N GLY A 75 0.66 -4.44 -5.74
CA GLY A 75 -0.10 -3.94 -6.88
C GLY A 75 -0.22 -5.02 -7.97
N LEU A 76 0.91 -5.64 -8.33
CA LEU A 76 0.96 -6.75 -9.29
C LEU A 76 0.02 -7.90 -8.88
N CYS A 77 0.13 -8.39 -7.65
CA CYS A 77 -0.70 -9.49 -7.16
C CYS A 77 -2.19 -9.16 -7.23
N PHE A 78 -2.57 -7.93 -6.84
CA PHE A 78 -3.98 -7.51 -6.88
C PHE A 78 -4.52 -7.31 -8.29
N GLY A 79 -3.71 -6.76 -9.20
CA GLY A 79 -4.07 -6.64 -10.61
C GLY A 79 -4.39 -8.00 -11.24
N LEU A 80 -3.52 -8.99 -11.03
CA LEU A 80 -3.73 -10.36 -11.48
C LEU A 80 -4.94 -11.01 -10.82
N PHE A 81 -5.06 -10.91 -9.49
CA PHE A 81 -6.17 -11.48 -8.74
C PHE A 81 -7.51 -10.93 -9.23
N SER A 82 -7.61 -9.62 -9.44
CA SER A 82 -8.81 -8.98 -9.96
C SER A 82 -9.15 -9.48 -11.37
N TYR A 83 -8.16 -9.68 -12.24
CA TYR A 83 -8.39 -10.19 -13.60
C TYR A 83 -8.90 -11.65 -13.59
N MET A 84 -8.31 -12.49 -12.74
CA MET A 84 -8.67 -13.91 -12.62
C MET A 84 -10.06 -14.12 -11.99
N ARG A 85 -10.40 -13.37 -10.94
CA ARG A 85 -11.67 -13.54 -10.22
C ARG A 85 -12.81 -12.70 -10.79
N GLY A 86 -12.51 -11.65 -11.54
CA GLY A 86 -13.46 -10.68 -12.06
C GLY A 86 -13.93 -10.94 -13.49
N ALA A 87 -13.98 -12.21 -13.97
CA ALA A 87 -14.30 -12.54 -15.36
C ALA A 87 -15.56 -11.82 -15.90
N THR A 88 -16.63 -11.78 -15.09
CA THR A 88 -17.91 -11.12 -15.44
C THR A 88 -17.81 -9.59 -15.48
N PHE A 89 -16.79 -9.00 -14.87
CA PHE A 89 -16.62 -7.54 -14.73
C PHE A 89 -15.36 -7.04 -15.47
N ARG A 90 -14.79 -7.84 -16.38
CA ARG A 90 -13.59 -7.47 -17.13
C ARG A 90 -13.85 -6.25 -18.01
N GLY A 91 -12.87 -5.36 -18.09
CA GLY A 91 -12.92 -4.16 -18.93
C GLY A 91 -12.15 -2.98 -18.34
N VAL A 92 -12.13 -1.88 -19.09
CA VAL A 92 -11.39 -0.65 -18.72
C VAL A 92 -11.86 -0.09 -17.38
N GLY A 93 -13.17 -0.20 -17.06
CA GLY A 93 -13.71 0.24 -15.78
C GLY A 93 -13.09 -0.49 -14.59
N GLN A 94 -12.91 -1.81 -14.67
CA GLN A 94 -12.29 -2.61 -13.62
C GLN A 94 -10.78 -2.34 -13.53
N LEU A 95 -10.10 -2.11 -14.67
CA LEU A 95 -8.71 -1.69 -14.69
C LEU A 95 -8.50 -0.39 -13.90
N LEU A 96 -9.30 0.65 -14.20
CA LEU A 96 -9.23 1.92 -13.49
C LEU A 96 -9.59 1.76 -12.01
N TRP A 97 -10.57 0.91 -11.70
CA TRP A 97 -10.94 0.60 -10.32
C TRP A 97 -9.80 -0.08 -9.55
N CYS A 98 -9.06 -1.01 -10.15
CA CYS A 98 -7.86 -1.60 -9.55
C CYS A 98 -6.83 -0.52 -9.21
N GLY A 99 -6.61 0.46 -10.10
CA GLY A 99 -5.75 1.60 -9.83
C GLY A 99 -6.21 2.41 -8.61
N VAL A 100 -7.49 2.82 -8.59
CA VAL A 100 -8.04 3.58 -7.45
C VAL A 100 -7.98 2.80 -6.14
N ALA A 101 -8.33 1.52 -6.16
CA ALA A 101 -8.32 0.69 -4.97
C ALA A 101 -6.89 0.47 -4.45
N CYS A 102 -5.92 0.24 -5.34
CA CYS A 102 -4.51 0.10 -4.97
C CYS A 102 -3.91 1.41 -4.46
N LEU A 103 -4.33 2.57 -4.97
CA LEU A 103 -3.96 3.86 -4.40
C LEU A 103 -4.51 4.03 -2.96
N ALA A 104 -5.75 3.62 -2.72
CA ALA A 104 -6.31 3.61 -1.36
C ALA A 104 -5.56 2.62 -0.45
N GLY A 105 -5.18 1.45 -0.97
CA GLY A 105 -4.29 0.50 -0.29
C GLY A 105 -2.94 1.11 0.08
N ALA A 106 -2.32 1.85 -0.84
CA ALA A 106 -1.08 2.58 -0.57
C ALA A 106 -1.22 3.56 0.61
N ALA A 107 -2.35 4.26 0.67
CA ALA A 107 -2.63 5.19 1.77
C ALA A 107 -2.75 4.43 3.09
N ALA A 108 -3.48 3.31 3.10
CA ALA A 108 -3.62 2.46 4.27
C ALA A 108 -2.28 1.89 4.75
N PHE A 109 -1.46 1.36 3.82
CA PHE A 109 -0.12 0.88 4.13
C PHE A 109 0.74 1.96 4.78
N TYR A 110 0.76 3.16 4.18
CA TYR A 110 1.59 4.26 4.65
C TYR A 110 1.16 4.75 6.04
N VAL A 111 -0.15 4.90 6.26
CA VAL A 111 -0.70 5.34 7.56
C VAL A 111 -0.41 4.30 8.64
N VAL A 112 -0.76 3.03 8.39
CA VAL A 112 -0.60 1.97 9.40
C VAL A 112 0.88 1.70 9.67
N GLY A 113 1.72 1.64 8.63
CA GLY A 113 3.18 1.49 8.80
C GLY A 113 3.87 2.72 9.39
N GLY A 114 3.24 3.89 9.35
CA GLY A 114 3.66 5.07 10.09
C GLY A 114 3.34 4.95 11.58
N VAL A 115 2.13 4.50 11.92
CA VAL A 115 1.68 4.31 13.31
C VAL A 115 2.45 3.22 14.04
N THR A 116 2.84 2.15 13.35
CA THR A 116 3.59 1.04 13.96
C THR A 116 5.10 1.26 14.00
N ALA A 117 5.62 2.33 13.38
CA ALA A 117 7.04 2.65 13.40
C ALA A 117 7.48 3.23 14.76
N HIS A 118 8.75 3.02 15.10
CA HIS A 118 9.30 3.50 16.36
C HIS A 118 9.31 5.05 16.40
N SER A 119 8.57 5.61 17.36
CA SER A 119 8.39 7.05 17.54
C SER A 119 9.51 7.64 18.39
N ALA A 120 9.83 8.92 18.17
CA ALA A 120 10.77 9.63 19.03
C ALA A 120 10.21 9.76 20.46
N PRO A 121 11.02 9.51 21.51
CA PRO A 121 10.62 9.74 22.89
C PRO A 121 10.31 11.23 23.14
N GLU A 122 9.32 11.50 23.99
CA GLU A 122 8.90 12.88 24.36
C GLU A 122 9.94 13.62 25.20
N ASP A 123 10.73 12.89 25.99
CA ASP A 123 11.86 13.42 26.77
C ASP A 123 13.16 12.71 26.33
N PRO A 124 13.84 13.25 25.31
CA PRO A 124 15.04 12.63 24.79
C PRO A 124 16.18 12.82 25.79
N GLY A 125 16.63 11.73 26.42
CA GLY A 125 17.88 11.72 27.18
C GLY A 125 19.12 11.84 26.26
N GLN A 126 20.26 11.29 26.67
CA GLN A 126 21.51 11.36 25.89
C GLN A 126 21.46 10.68 24.51
N VAL A 127 20.52 9.75 24.29
CA VAL A 127 20.38 8.98 23.05
C VAL A 127 18.91 8.92 22.64
N VAL A 128 18.64 9.27 21.37
CA VAL A 128 17.30 9.22 20.77
C VAL A 128 17.27 8.19 19.66
N GLN A 129 16.29 7.29 19.68
CA GLN A 129 16.02 6.38 18.57
C GLN A 129 14.67 6.69 17.96
N PHE A 130 14.62 6.94 16.66
CA PHE A 130 13.36 7.15 15.95
C PHE A 130 13.47 6.82 14.48
N VAL A 131 12.33 6.51 13.85
CA VAL A 131 12.25 6.36 12.39
C VAL A 131 11.99 7.74 11.77
N PRO A 132 12.82 8.22 10.82
CA PRO A 132 12.59 9.49 10.15
C PRO A 132 11.26 9.54 9.42
N LYS A 133 10.66 10.72 9.35
CA LYS A 133 9.50 10.96 8.49
C LYS A 133 9.89 10.67 7.03
N PHE A 134 9.22 9.70 6.44
CA PHE A 134 9.44 9.23 5.08
C PHE A 134 8.41 9.88 4.14
N ALA A 135 8.86 10.58 3.11
CA ALA A 135 7.99 11.12 2.07
C ALA A 135 7.99 10.18 0.85
N PRO A 136 6.87 9.50 0.53
CA PRO A 136 6.89 8.49 -0.53
C PRO A 136 7.06 9.06 -1.93
N GLY A 137 6.75 10.34 -2.16
CA GLY A 137 6.94 11.00 -3.47
C GLY A 137 6.28 10.23 -4.61
N ILE A 138 7.06 9.85 -5.63
CA ILE A 138 6.54 9.06 -6.76
C ILE A 138 6.17 7.61 -6.40
N ALA A 139 6.65 7.08 -5.27
CA ALA A 139 6.34 5.71 -4.86
C ALA A 139 4.85 5.48 -4.57
N TRP A 140 4.09 6.56 -4.33
CA TRP A 140 2.62 6.52 -4.21
C TRP A 140 1.94 5.87 -5.41
N VAL A 141 2.47 6.07 -6.62
CA VAL A 141 1.85 5.58 -7.86
C VAL A 141 2.36 4.21 -8.30
N VAL A 142 3.34 3.63 -7.60
CA VAL A 142 3.94 2.35 -7.99
C VAL A 142 2.93 1.20 -7.93
N SER A 143 2.20 1.08 -6.83
CA SER A 143 1.16 0.04 -6.70
C SER A 143 0.00 0.19 -7.68
N PRO A 144 -0.65 1.37 -7.82
CA PRO A 144 -1.72 1.51 -8.80
C PRO A 144 -1.23 1.30 -10.23
N PHE A 145 -0.02 1.76 -10.57
CA PHE A 145 0.60 1.46 -11.87
C PHE A 145 0.79 -0.04 -12.07
N MET A 146 1.42 -0.74 -11.13
CA MET A 146 1.67 -2.18 -11.24
C MET A 146 0.39 -3.01 -11.30
N ALA A 147 -0.66 -2.59 -10.59
CA ALA A 147 -1.96 -3.25 -10.64
C ALA A 147 -2.62 -3.10 -12.01
N MET A 148 -2.64 -1.89 -12.56
CA MET A 148 -3.20 -1.64 -13.90
C MET A 148 -2.37 -2.34 -14.98
N PHE A 149 -1.04 -2.28 -14.88
CA PHE A 149 -0.12 -2.94 -15.80
C PHE A 149 -0.34 -4.45 -15.80
N ALA A 150 -0.32 -5.10 -14.62
CA ALA A 150 -0.52 -6.54 -14.52
C ALA A 150 -1.90 -6.98 -15.00
N TYR A 151 -2.95 -6.23 -14.68
CA TYR A 151 -4.31 -6.47 -15.19
C TYR A 151 -4.36 -6.39 -16.71
N TRP A 152 -3.76 -5.34 -17.29
CA TRP A 152 -3.72 -5.13 -18.74
C TRP A 152 -2.93 -6.23 -19.44
N SER A 153 -1.74 -6.56 -18.94
CA SER A 153 -0.93 -7.67 -19.48
C SER A 153 -1.67 -8.99 -19.46
N ALA A 154 -2.39 -9.31 -18.37
CA ALA A 154 -3.17 -10.54 -18.27
C ALA A 154 -4.27 -10.62 -19.34
N ALA A 155 -4.83 -9.48 -19.77
CA ALA A 155 -5.83 -9.44 -20.84
C ALA A 155 -5.29 -9.85 -22.22
N PHE A 156 -3.99 -9.68 -22.48
CA PHE A 156 -3.37 -10.11 -23.74
C PHE A 156 -2.84 -11.55 -23.70
N VAL A 157 -2.54 -12.08 -22.51
CA VAL A 157 -2.06 -13.45 -22.35
C VAL A 157 -3.22 -14.45 -22.37
N ASP A 158 -4.38 -14.07 -21.83
CA ASP A 158 -5.62 -14.84 -21.84
C ASP A 158 -6.32 -14.72 -23.21
N VAL A 159 -5.67 -15.22 -24.28
CA VAL A 159 -6.27 -15.31 -25.61
C VAL A 159 -7.24 -16.50 -25.62
N PRO A 160 -8.54 -16.30 -25.89
CA PRO A 160 -9.48 -17.41 -26.02
C PRO A 160 -9.00 -18.35 -27.14
N SER A 161 -8.95 -19.66 -26.87
CA SER A 161 -8.81 -20.64 -27.95
C SER A 161 -9.99 -20.44 -28.91
N VAL A 162 -9.67 -20.22 -30.18
CA VAL A 162 -10.65 -20.20 -31.26
C VAL A 162 -11.05 -21.66 -31.49
N ASP A 163 -12.12 -22.09 -30.82
CA ASP A 163 -12.90 -23.27 -31.23
C ASP A 163 -13.98 -22.84 -32.22
#